data_AF-A0A6L7G026-F1
#
_entry.id   AF-A0A6L7G026-F1
#
_cell.length_a   1.000
_cell.length_b   1.000
_cell.length_c   1.000
_cell.angle_alpha   90.00
_cell.angle_beta   90.00
_cell.angle_gamma   90.00
#
_symmetry.space_group_name_H-M   'P 1'
#
loop_
_entity.id
_entity.type
_entity.pdbx_description
1 polymer ?
#
loop_
_entity_poly.entity_id
_entity_poly.type
_entity_poly.pdbx_seq_one_letter_code
_entity_poly.pdbx_strand_id
1 'polypeptide(L)'
;MKPNNKTTRRAFLASGAALIATPALAQTHSAAYEAPFETPEAVERDPAKAARRNISSFRTLDWQPYFDNTKNGVILVDIDSRALHFWSEDQSIYKLYPTSVPLTEDLTRRGRTRVVLKDPHPDWRPTPAMKARDPEWPDYIPPGPENPLGTRALHLSWTYYRIHGTQDTRKIGRQSSNGCIGLYNQHIEELYDLAVVGTQVLLI
;
A
#
# COMPACT_ATOMS: atom_id res chain seq x y z
N MET A 1 -29.86 -0.29 -61.92
CA MET A 1 -31.33 -0.09 -61.97
C MET A 1 -31.94 -0.62 -60.68
N LYS A 2 -32.66 0.21 -59.91
CA LYS A 2 -33.66 -0.23 -58.91
C LYS A 2 -34.96 -0.57 -59.67
N PRO A 3 -35.76 -1.54 -59.20
CA PRO A 3 -36.91 -1.24 -58.32
C PRO A 3 -37.04 -2.31 -57.20
N ASN A 4 -37.31 -2.02 -55.92
CA ASN A 4 -38.43 -1.36 -55.23
C ASN A 4 -39.81 -2.02 -55.42
N ASN A 5 -40.40 -2.50 -54.31
CA ASN A 5 -41.83 -2.48 -53.91
C ASN A 5 -42.11 -3.64 -52.92
N LYS A 6 -42.12 -3.42 -51.59
CA LYS A 6 -43.19 -2.86 -50.73
C LYS A 6 -44.45 -3.75 -50.57
N THR A 7 -44.73 -4.10 -49.29
CA THR A 7 -46.05 -4.22 -48.60
C THR A 7 -47.02 -5.34 -49.02
N THR A 8 -47.91 -5.96 -48.23
CA THR A 8 -48.20 -6.17 -46.78
C THR A 8 -49.44 -7.10 -46.70
N ARG A 9 -49.59 -7.81 -45.56
CA ARG A 9 -50.84 -8.14 -44.80
C ARG A 9 -51.94 -9.09 -45.37
N ARG A 10 -52.18 -10.13 -44.53
CA ARG A 10 -53.47 -10.72 -44.06
C ARG A 10 -54.36 -11.52 -45.03
N ALA A 11 -54.56 -12.80 -44.69
CA ALA A 11 -55.84 -13.51 -44.46
C ALA A 11 -55.53 -14.98 -44.09
N PHE A 12 -55.89 -15.53 -42.91
CA PHE A 12 -57.19 -16.15 -42.53
C PHE A 12 -57.52 -17.42 -43.37
N LEU A 13 -57.98 -18.60 -42.90
CA LEU A 13 -58.61 -19.10 -41.65
C LEU A 13 -58.58 -20.66 -41.62
N ALA A 14 -58.65 -21.21 -40.39
CA ALA A 14 -59.36 -22.41 -39.89
C ALA A 14 -59.26 -23.78 -40.64
N SER A 15 -59.00 -24.90 -39.95
CA SER A 15 -59.95 -25.76 -39.19
C SER A 15 -59.12 -26.94 -38.61
N GLY A 16 -59.42 -27.69 -37.56
CA GLY A 16 -60.58 -27.94 -36.71
C GLY A 16 -60.18 -28.94 -35.60
N ALA A 17 -61.04 -29.11 -34.60
CA ALA A 17 -60.77 -29.69 -33.27
C ALA A 17 -60.73 -31.22 -33.19
N ALA A 18 -60.09 -31.76 -32.13
CA ALA A 18 -60.60 -32.88 -31.33
C ALA A 18 -59.86 -32.99 -29.98
N LEU A 19 -60.57 -33.50 -28.97
CA LEU A 19 -60.35 -33.37 -27.53
C LEU A 19 -59.86 -34.69 -26.87
N ILE A 20 -59.15 -34.53 -25.74
CA ILE A 20 -59.09 -35.37 -24.52
C ILE A 20 -58.37 -36.73 -24.58
N ALA A 21 -57.28 -36.87 -23.80
CA ALA A 21 -57.21 -37.72 -22.58
C ALA A 21 -55.76 -37.91 -22.09
N THR A 22 -55.47 -37.44 -20.88
CA THR A 22 -54.38 -37.92 -19.97
C THR A 22 -54.78 -39.25 -19.31
N PRO A 23 -53.95 -39.96 -18.49
CA PRO A 23 -52.51 -39.91 -18.17
C PRO A 23 -51.82 -41.32 -18.19
N ALA A 24 -50.49 -41.42 -17.97
CA ALA A 24 -49.81 -42.55 -17.30
C ALA A 24 -48.30 -42.24 -17.16
N LEU A 25 -47.83 -41.92 -15.95
CA LEU A 25 -47.12 -42.81 -15.01
C LEU A 25 -45.62 -43.03 -15.32
N ALA A 26 -44.84 -42.43 -14.42
CA ALA A 26 -43.43 -42.54 -14.12
C ALA A 26 -42.74 -43.89 -14.40
N GLN A 27 -41.50 -43.80 -14.90
CA GLN A 27 -40.45 -44.76 -14.60
C GLN A 27 -39.19 -44.02 -14.14
N THR A 28 -38.87 -44.25 -12.87
CA THR A 28 -37.62 -43.96 -12.18
C THR A 28 -36.51 -44.90 -12.64
N HIS A 29 -35.32 -44.37 -12.91
CA HIS A 29 -34.08 -45.11 -12.73
C HIS A 29 -33.15 -44.27 -11.84
N SER A 30 -32.95 -44.80 -10.63
CA SER A 30 -32.00 -44.34 -9.64
C SER A 30 -30.71 -45.16 -9.74
N ALA A 31 -29.56 -44.48 -9.75
CA ALA A 31 -28.29 -44.98 -9.25
C ALA A 31 -27.42 -43.79 -8.82
N ALA A 32 -27.71 -43.33 -7.60
CA ALA A 32 -26.83 -42.76 -6.59
C ALA A 32 -25.49 -42.11 -7.01
N TYR A 33 -25.43 -40.78 -6.88
CA TYR A 33 -24.48 -40.08 -5.99
C TYR A 33 -25.16 -38.75 -5.60
N GLU A 34 -25.93 -38.79 -4.51
CA GLU A 34 -26.38 -37.57 -3.82
C GLU A 34 -25.22 -37.03 -2.97
N ALA A 35 -24.58 -35.97 -3.43
CA ALA A 35 -23.90 -35.04 -2.54
C ALA A 35 -24.85 -33.86 -2.32
N PRO A 36 -25.26 -33.55 -1.08
CA PRO A 36 -26.15 -32.43 -0.80
C PRO A 36 -25.57 -31.12 -1.35
N PHE A 37 -26.39 -30.37 -2.09
CA PHE A 37 -26.12 -28.98 -2.40
C PHE A 37 -26.20 -28.20 -1.09
N GLU A 38 -25.10 -28.19 -0.34
CA GLU A 38 -24.88 -27.22 0.73
C GLU A 38 -24.91 -25.84 0.07
N THR A 39 -25.99 -25.12 0.31
CA THR A 39 -25.95 -23.65 0.24
C THR A 39 -24.68 -23.22 0.96
N PRO A 40 -23.77 -22.44 0.35
CA PRO A 40 -22.74 -21.81 1.13
C PRO A 40 -23.50 -20.93 2.11
N GLU A 41 -23.56 -21.34 3.38
CA GLU A 41 -23.94 -20.46 4.46
C GLU A 41 -23.17 -19.18 4.19
N ALA A 42 -23.90 -18.09 4.00
CA ALA A 42 -23.31 -16.79 3.97
C ALA A 42 -22.57 -16.69 5.30
N VAL A 43 -21.26 -16.95 5.28
CA VAL A 43 -20.38 -16.62 6.37
C VAL A 43 -20.63 -15.14 6.55
N GLU A 44 -21.45 -14.80 7.55
CA GLU A 44 -21.57 -13.45 8.04
C GLU A 44 -20.14 -13.07 8.41
N ARG A 45 -19.46 -12.44 7.45
CA ARG A 45 -18.23 -11.72 7.75
C ARG A 45 -18.71 -10.65 8.68
N ASP A 46 -18.52 -10.90 9.98
CA ASP A 46 -18.68 -9.91 11.02
C ASP A 46 -18.10 -8.60 10.47
N PRO A 47 -18.95 -7.59 10.15
CA PRO A 47 -18.47 -6.35 9.61
C PRO A 47 -17.54 -5.66 10.61
N ALA A 48 -17.58 -5.98 11.90
CA ALA A 48 -16.60 -5.49 12.88
C ALA A 48 -15.22 -6.13 12.72
N LYS A 49 -15.13 -7.39 12.26
CA LYS A 49 -13.84 -8.06 11.96
C LYS A 49 -13.31 -7.69 10.57
N ALA A 50 -14.19 -7.42 9.61
CA ALA A 50 -13.83 -6.92 8.28
C ALA A 50 -13.50 -5.41 8.27
N ALA A 51 -14.11 -4.61 9.16
CA ALA A 51 -13.84 -3.17 9.32
C ALA A 51 -12.59 -2.85 10.15
N ARG A 52 -11.95 -3.86 10.76
CA ARG A 52 -10.56 -3.73 11.24
C ARG A 52 -9.55 -3.61 10.09
N ARG A 53 -9.98 -3.75 8.84
CA ARG A 53 -9.16 -3.52 7.66
C ARG A 53 -8.99 -2.03 7.43
N ASN A 54 -7.90 -1.50 7.97
CA ASN A 54 -7.13 -0.42 7.38
C ASN A 54 -7.85 0.92 7.18
N ILE A 55 -8.55 1.43 8.20
CA ILE A 55 -8.16 2.80 8.57
C ILE A 55 -6.73 2.63 9.07
N SER A 56 -5.77 2.95 8.19
CA SER A 56 -4.46 3.39 8.64
C SER A 56 -4.78 4.53 9.59
N SER A 57 -4.90 4.23 10.88
CA SER A 57 -5.15 5.24 11.87
C SER A 57 -3.84 6.01 11.87
N PHE A 58 -3.76 7.08 11.07
CA PHE A 58 -2.84 8.16 11.32
C PHE A 58 -3.17 8.62 12.73
N ARG A 59 -2.54 7.96 13.69
CA ARG A 59 -2.65 8.30 15.09
C ARG A 59 -1.66 9.42 15.25
N THR A 60 -2.17 10.60 15.55
CA THR A 60 -1.31 11.62 16.13
C THR A 60 -0.80 11.05 17.45
N LEU A 61 0.48 10.72 17.49
CA LEU A 61 1.20 10.37 18.71
C LEU A 61 1.73 11.66 19.33
N ASP A 62 2.04 11.60 20.62
CA ASP A 62 2.77 12.65 21.34
C ASP A 62 4.24 12.24 21.46
N TRP A 63 5.17 13.18 21.54
CA TRP A 63 6.61 12.85 21.59
C TRP A 63 7.07 12.41 22.99
N GLN A 64 6.41 12.87 24.04
CA GLN A 64 6.82 12.75 25.45
C GLN A 64 7.00 11.28 25.92
N PRO A 65 6.18 10.31 25.49
CA PRO A 65 6.41 8.91 25.84
C PRO A 65 7.67 8.31 25.19
N TYR A 66 8.19 8.95 24.14
CA TYR A 66 9.22 8.40 23.25
C TYR A 66 10.54 9.16 23.29
N PHE A 67 10.60 10.38 23.79
CA PHE A 67 11.83 11.16 23.91
C PHE A 67 11.86 11.92 25.22
N ASP A 68 13.04 12.04 25.81
CA ASP A 68 13.21 12.77 27.07
C ASP A 68 13.11 14.29 26.87
N ASN A 69 13.41 14.77 25.66
CA ASN A 69 13.35 16.17 25.25
C ASN A 69 13.35 16.29 23.72
N THR A 70 13.06 17.48 23.20
CA THR A 70 13.04 17.79 21.77
C THR A 70 14.34 18.42 21.24
N LYS A 71 15.47 18.36 21.95
CA LYS A 71 16.73 18.98 21.52
C LYS A 71 17.13 18.53 20.11
N ASN A 72 17.49 19.49 19.23
CA ASN A 72 17.74 19.31 17.80
C ASN A 72 16.51 18.82 16.98
N GLY A 73 15.31 18.84 17.54
CA GLY A 73 14.11 18.20 17.00
C GLY A 73 14.11 16.68 17.18
N VAL A 74 12.91 16.09 17.07
CA VAL A 74 12.66 14.65 17.21
C VAL A 74 11.82 14.14 16.05
N ILE A 75 12.18 12.96 15.54
CA ILE A 75 11.45 12.21 14.51
C ILE A 75 11.02 10.88 15.09
N LEU A 76 9.71 10.63 15.12
CA LEU A 76 9.15 9.32 15.46
C LEU A 76 8.62 8.68 14.19
N VAL A 77 9.14 7.50 13.85
CA VAL A 77 8.61 6.68 12.76
C VAL A 77 7.81 5.55 13.39
N ASP A 78 6.50 5.56 13.14
CA ASP A 78 5.60 4.47 13.49
C ASP A 78 5.43 3.57 12.26
N ILE A 79 6.06 2.39 12.31
CA ILE A 79 6.10 1.45 11.20
C ILE A 79 4.73 0.81 10.97
N ASP A 80 3.98 0.58 12.04
CA ASP A 80 2.68 -0.08 11.98
C ASP A 80 1.62 0.83 11.36
N SER A 81 1.58 2.10 11.76
CA SER A 81 0.68 3.09 11.15
C SER A 81 1.21 3.67 9.84
N ARG A 82 2.50 3.43 9.53
CA ARG A 82 3.24 3.93 8.36
C ARG A 82 3.27 5.44 8.32
N ALA A 83 3.50 6.04 9.48
CA ALA A 83 3.54 7.48 9.68
C ALA A 83 4.88 7.93 10.25
N LEU A 84 5.34 9.10 9.82
CA LEU A 84 6.49 9.78 10.39
C LEU A 84 6.00 11.08 11.02
N HIS A 85 6.27 11.23 12.31
CA HIS A 85 6.02 12.43 13.07
C HIS A 85 7.32 13.21 13.24
N PHE A 86 7.23 14.54 13.18
CA PHE A 86 8.33 15.43 13.48
C PHE A 86 7.87 16.53 14.44
N TRP A 87 8.69 16.80 15.45
CA TRP A 87 8.58 17.98 16.29
C TRP A 87 9.89 18.75 16.27
N SER A 88 9.77 20.05 16.05
CA SER A 88 10.87 21.02 16.18
C SER A 88 11.36 21.14 17.62
N GLU A 89 12.58 21.66 17.79
CA GLU A 89 13.21 21.79 19.10
C GLU A 89 12.42 22.66 20.07
N ASP A 90 11.90 23.79 19.60
CA ASP A 90 11.06 24.71 20.36
C ASP A 90 9.59 24.28 20.47
N GLN A 91 9.24 23.11 19.90
CA GLN A 91 7.91 22.52 19.90
C GLN A 91 6.85 23.36 19.17
N SER A 92 7.24 24.41 18.44
CA SER A 92 6.31 25.29 17.72
C SER A 92 5.78 24.65 16.43
N ILE A 93 6.55 23.73 15.86
CA ILE A 93 6.22 23.01 14.62
C ILE A 93 6.04 21.53 14.92
N TYR A 94 4.89 21.01 14.48
CA TYR A 94 4.58 19.59 14.37
C TYR A 94 4.24 19.23 12.92
N LYS A 95 4.75 18.09 12.43
CA LYS A 95 4.45 17.54 11.11
C LYS A 95 4.16 16.05 11.18
N LEU A 96 3.28 15.61 10.30
CA LEU A 96 2.87 14.22 10.17
C LEU A 96 2.88 13.83 8.69
N TYR A 97 3.66 12.81 8.34
CA TYR A 97 3.85 12.39 6.96
C TYR A 97 3.49 10.93 6.75
N PRO A 98 2.78 10.58 5.67
CA PRO A 98 2.65 9.20 5.24
C PRO A 98 4.00 8.67 4.73
N THR A 99 4.31 7.40 5.01
CA THR A 99 5.59 6.78 4.67
C THR A 99 5.42 5.46 3.92
N SER A 100 6.44 5.07 3.16
CA SER A 100 6.70 3.67 2.83
C SER A 100 7.67 3.08 3.86
N VAL A 101 7.40 1.88 4.34
CA VAL A 101 8.20 1.19 5.37
C VAL A 101 8.76 -0.14 4.83
N PRO A 102 9.67 -0.81 5.57
CA PRO A 102 10.22 -2.10 5.15
C PRO A 102 9.14 -3.12 4.82
N LEU A 103 9.41 -3.92 3.78
CA LEU A 103 8.47 -4.92 3.26
C LEU A 103 8.19 -6.01 4.30
N THR A 104 9.20 -6.41 5.06
CA THR A 104 9.17 -7.55 5.97
C THR A 104 9.89 -7.22 7.27
N GLU A 105 9.61 -7.99 8.32
CA GLU A 105 10.18 -7.78 9.65
C GLU A 105 11.71 -7.99 9.70
N ASP A 106 12.26 -8.89 8.88
CA ASP A 106 13.71 -9.10 8.75
C ASP A 106 14.44 -7.91 8.11
N LEU A 107 13.73 -7.11 7.32
CA LEU A 107 14.23 -5.85 6.77
C LEU A 107 14.01 -4.68 7.72
N THR A 108 13.20 -4.86 8.75
CA THR A 108 12.85 -3.81 9.69
C THR A 108 13.91 -3.67 10.77
N ARG A 109 14.33 -2.43 11.01
CA ARG A 109 15.18 -2.07 12.14
C ARG A 109 14.47 -1.07 13.03
N ARG A 110 14.29 -1.43 14.31
CA ARG A 110 13.68 -0.58 15.34
C ARG A 110 14.71 -0.10 16.35
N GLY A 111 14.34 0.96 17.07
CA GLY A 111 15.16 1.56 18.12
C GLY A 111 15.65 2.96 17.78
N ARG A 112 16.55 3.47 18.62
CA ARG A 112 17.03 4.85 18.55
C ARG A 112 18.19 5.03 17.58
N THR A 113 18.16 6.15 16.89
CA THR A 113 19.21 6.63 15.99
C THR A 113 19.15 8.17 15.92
N ARG A 114 19.90 8.76 15.01
CA ARG A 114 19.90 10.21 14.77
C ARG A 114 20.29 10.51 13.34
N VAL A 115 19.91 11.68 12.85
CA VAL A 115 20.40 12.21 11.58
C VAL A 115 21.89 12.54 11.72
N VAL A 116 22.74 12.00 10.84
CA VAL A 116 24.20 12.23 10.83
C VAL A 116 24.67 13.00 9.60
N LEU A 117 23.91 12.95 8.51
CA LEU A 117 24.20 13.67 7.28
C LEU A 117 22.88 14.03 6.59
N LYS A 118 22.85 15.22 5.99
CA LYS A 118 21.78 15.71 5.14
C LYS A 118 22.31 15.76 3.71
N ASP A 119 21.73 14.97 2.81
CA ASP A 119 22.10 14.92 1.41
C ASP A 119 21.05 15.62 0.53
N PRO A 120 21.39 16.75 -0.12
CA PRO A 120 20.46 17.51 -0.95
C PRO A 120 20.21 16.87 -2.33
N HIS A 121 21.06 15.95 -2.79
CA HIS A 121 20.93 15.30 -4.09
C HIS A 121 21.46 13.85 -3.99
N PRO A 122 20.70 12.95 -3.34
CA PRO A 122 21.22 11.65 -2.96
C PRO A 122 21.52 10.78 -4.19
N ASP A 123 22.68 10.13 -4.17
CA ASP A 123 23.01 9.01 -5.05
C ASP A 123 22.58 7.68 -4.42
N TRP A 124 22.34 6.67 -5.27
CA TRP A 124 21.98 5.35 -4.81
C TRP A 124 23.00 4.30 -5.22
N ARG A 125 23.35 3.46 -4.25
CA ARG A 125 24.11 2.22 -4.44
C ARG A 125 23.41 1.10 -3.67
N PRO A 126 23.26 -0.10 -4.24
CA PRO A 126 22.72 -1.22 -3.51
C PRO A 126 23.66 -1.58 -2.34
N THR A 127 23.10 -2.01 -1.23
CA THR A 127 23.92 -2.60 -0.14
C THR A 127 24.50 -3.93 -0.60
N PRO A 128 25.57 -4.44 0.06
CA PRO A 128 26.10 -5.77 -0.26
C PRO A 128 25.02 -6.87 -0.19
N ALA A 129 24.10 -6.79 0.77
CA ALA A 129 22.99 -7.74 0.89
C ALA A 129 21.97 -7.63 -0.25
N MET A 130 21.64 -6.39 -0.68
CA MET A 130 20.79 -6.17 -1.85
C MET A 130 21.45 -6.72 -3.11
N LYS A 131 22.74 -6.45 -3.31
CA LYS A 131 23.50 -6.93 -4.48
C LYS A 131 23.67 -8.44 -4.50
N ALA A 132 23.78 -9.09 -3.34
CA ALA A 132 23.81 -10.55 -3.26
C ALA A 132 22.48 -11.20 -3.66
N ARG A 133 21.34 -10.56 -3.33
CA ARG A 133 20.01 -11.03 -3.69
C ARG A 133 19.65 -10.73 -5.14
N ASP A 134 20.04 -9.56 -5.61
CA ASP A 134 19.70 -9.02 -6.94
C ASP A 134 21.00 -8.61 -7.69
N PRO A 135 21.82 -9.57 -8.17
CA PRO A 135 23.15 -9.29 -8.74
C PRO A 135 23.14 -8.43 -10.01
N GLU A 136 22.05 -8.46 -10.76
CA GLU A 136 21.85 -7.69 -11.98
C GLU A 136 21.57 -6.20 -11.76
N TRP A 137 21.25 -5.78 -10.53
CA TRP A 137 21.01 -4.37 -10.23
C TRP A 137 22.25 -3.51 -10.51
N PRO A 138 22.10 -2.26 -10.97
CA PRO A 138 23.23 -1.39 -11.22
C PRO A 138 24.00 -1.12 -9.93
N ASP A 139 25.33 -1.05 -10.02
CA ASP A 139 26.19 -0.76 -8.86
C ASP A 139 26.07 0.69 -8.37
N TYR A 140 25.56 1.56 -9.23
CA TYR A 140 25.42 2.99 -8.99
C TYR A 140 24.30 3.59 -9.84
N ILE A 141 23.49 4.43 -9.21
CA ILE A 141 22.52 5.31 -9.88
C ILE A 141 22.80 6.74 -9.43
N PRO A 142 23.10 7.68 -10.36
CA PRO A 142 23.33 9.07 -10.01
C PRO A 142 22.05 9.76 -9.51
N PRO A 143 22.15 10.97 -8.93
CA PRO A 143 20.96 11.77 -8.63
C PRO A 143 20.13 12.03 -9.90
N GLY A 144 18.80 11.97 -9.79
CA GLY A 144 17.91 12.22 -10.93
C GLY A 144 16.55 11.50 -10.85
N PRO A 145 15.73 11.59 -11.90
CA PRO A 145 14.39 10.99 -11.95
C PRO A 145 14.36 9.46 -11.83
N GLU A 146 15.45 8.78 -12.20
CA GLU A 146 15.57 7.32 -12.08
C GLU A 146 16.09 6.88 -10.70
N ASN A 147 16.49 7.83 -9.84
CA ASN A 147 17.05 7.51 -8.53
C ASN A 147 15.93 7.15 -7.54
N PRO A 148 15.99 5.97 -6.90
CA PRO A 148 14.94 5.52 -5.99
C PRO A 148 14.87 6.31 -4.67
N LEU A 149 15.86 7.14 -4.37
CA LEU A 149 15.92 7.96 -3.15
C LEU A 149 15.24 9.33 -3.29
N GLY A 150 14.76 9.67 -4.50
CA GLY A 150 14.06 10.91 -4.74
C GLY A 150 14.97 12.14 -4.60
N THR A 151 14.41 13.22 -4.06
CA THR A 151 15.05 14.55 -4.11
C THR A 151 15.96 14.87 -2.94
N ARG A 152 15.76 14.25 -1.76
CA ARG A 152 16.52 14.51 -0.53
C ARG A 152 16.69 13.22 0.27
N ALA A 153 17.74 13.17 1.09
CA ALA A 153 17.91 12.10 2.08
C ALA A 153 18.48 12.60 3.41
N LEU A 154 17.97 12.05 4.50
CA LEU A 154 18.52 12.13 5.84
C LEU A 154 19.18 10.79 6.15
N HIS A 155 20.50 10.78 6.26
CA HIS A 155 21.26 9.60 6.62
C HIS A 155 21.22 9.43 8.14
N LEU A 156 20.92 8.22 8.58
CA LEU A 156 20.86 7.90 10.00
C LEU A 156 22.19 7.35 10.50
N SER A 157 22.41 7.37 11.81
CA SER A 157 23.60 6.77 12.43
C SER A 157 23.71 5.25 12.23
N TRP A 158 22.68 4.62 11.68
CA TRP A 158 22.68 3.23 11.28
C TRP A 158 23.22 3.07 9.87
N THR A 159 24.11 2.09 9.68
CA THR A 159 24.67 1.77 8.37
C THR A 159 23.58 1.49 7.35
N TYR A 160 23.68 2.14 6.19
CA TYR A 160 22.78 2.02 5.04
C TYR A 160 21.33 2.46 5.25
N TYR A 161 20.99 3.06 6.40
CA TYR A 161 19.62 3.44 6.72
C TYR A 161 19.38 4.93 6.52
N ARG A 162 18.26 5.27 5.86
CA ARG A 162 17.94 6.65 5.48
C ARG A 162 16.44 6.90 5.60
N ILE A 163 16.09 8.17 5.82
CA ILE A 163 14.75 8.71 5.53
C ILE A 163 14.91 9.51 4.24
N HIS A 164 14.18 9.17 3.18
CA HIS A 164 14.42 9.71 1.84
C HIS A 164 13.13 9.94 1.04
N GLY A 165 13.24 10.62 -0.10
CA GLY A 165 12.13 10.80 -1.05
C GLY A 165 11.86 9.55 -1.88
N THR A 166 10.86 9.58 -2.76
CA THR A 166 10.65 8.52 -3.75
C THR A 166 9.99 9.09 -4.98
N GLN A 167 10.41 8.59 -6.15
CA GLN A 167 9.74 8.84 -7.42
C GLN A 167 8.54 7.91 -7.62
N ASP A 168 8.57 6.72 -7.00
CA ASP A 168 7.44 5.79 -7.02
C ASP A 168 6.48 6.09 -5.86
N THR A 169 5.55 7.01 -6.12
CA THR A 169 4.53 7.46 -5.16
C THR A 169 3.58 6.36 -4.71
N ARG A 170 3.43 5.28 -5.49
CA ARG A 170 2.54 4.14 -5.18
C ARG A 170 3.01 3.34 -3.98
N LYS A 171 4.29 3.51 -3.58
CA LYS A 171 4.89 2.88 -2.40
C LYS A 171 4.47 3.51 -1.08
N ILE A 172 4.03 4.76 -1.09
CA ILE A 172 3.67 5.48 0.14
C ILE A 172 2.39 4.88 0.73
N GLY A 173 2.38 4.72 2.06
CA GLY A 173 1.33 4.03 2.80
C GLY A 173 1.40 2.50 2.70
N ARG A 174 2.53 1.94 2.25
CA ARG A 174 2.72 0.48 2.07
C ARG A 174 4.05 -0.01 2.65
N GLN A 175 4.06 -1.29 3.00
CA GLN A 175 5.28 -2.06 3.21
C GLN A 175 5.87 -2.38 1.83
N SER A 176 6.99 -1.76 1.47
CA SER A 176 7.53 -1.84 0.10
C SER A 176 9.03 -1.52 -0.01
N SER A 177 9.69 -1.13 1.06
CA SER A 177 11.11 -0.78 1.03
C SER A 177 12.00 -1.98 1.38
N ASN A 178 13.26 -1.92 0.94
CA ASN A 178 14.32 -2.88 1.31
C ASN A 178 15.00 -2.52 2.64
N GLY A 179 14.35 -1.70 3.48
CA GLY A 179 14.85 -1.35 4.80
C GLY A 179 14.66 0.12 5.15
N CYS A 180 14.76 1.08 4.22
CA CYS A 180 14.69 2.51 4.55
C CYS A 180 13.24 3.04 4.73
N ILE A 181 13.11 4.30 5.18
CA ILE A 181 11.83 5.01 5.27
C ILE A 181 11.71 5.97 4.08
N GLY A 182 10.64 5.80 3.29
CA GLY A 182 10.38 6.62 2.10
C GLY A 182 9.23 7.60 2.32
N LEU A 183 9.38 8.82 1.81
CA LEU A 183 8.39 9.89 1.82
C LEU A 183 8.12 10.38 0.40
N TYR A 184 7.00 11.07 0.18
CA TYR A 184 6.84 11.89 -1.01
C TYR A 184 7.98 12.93 -1.11
N ASN A 185 8.43 13.25 -2.32
CA ASN A 185 9.53 14.21 -2.53
C ASN A 185 9.27 15.57 -1.83
N GLN A 186 8.06 16.12 -1.96
CA GLN A 186 7.66 17.35 -1.28
C GLN A 186 7.74 17.26 0.27
N HIS A 187 7.46 16.09 0.84
CA HIS A 187 7.50 15.88 2.29
C HIS A 187 8.93 15.71 2.79
N ILE A 188 9.79 14.99 2.05
CA ILE A 188 11.19 14.91 2.44
C ILE A 188 11.89 16.25 2.27
N GLU A 189 11.52 17.07 1.29
CA GLU A 189 12.05 18.43 1.14
C GLU A 189 11.70 19.30 2.34
N GLU A 190 10.44 19.31 2.76
CA GLU A 190 10.01 20.04 3.96
C GLU A 190 10.71 19.52 5.23
N LEU A 191 10.71 18.20 5.44
CA LEU A 191 11.39 17.60 6.60
C LEU A 191 12.89 17.86 6.56
N TYR A 192 13.51 17.86 5.37
CA TYR A 192 14.92 18.15 5.20
C TYR A 192 15.24 19.57 5.64
N ASP A 193 14.41 20.56 5.32
CA ASP A 193 14.64 21.94 5.73
C ASP A 193 14.43 22.13 7.23
N LEU A 194 13.50 21.39 7.84
CA LEU A 194 13.21 21.44 9.28
C LEU A 194 14.22 20.69 10.15
N ALA A 195 14.69 19.52 9.70
CA ALA A 195 15.60 18.68 10.45
C ALA A 195 17.05 19.20 10.40
N VAL A 196 17.81 18.93 11.46
CA VAL A 196 19.23 19.27 11.56
C VAL A 196 20.08 18.01 11.74
N VAL A 197 21.38 18.11 11.47
CA VAL A 197 22.30 17.04 11.87
C VAL A 197 22.26 16.96 13.40
N GLY A 198 22.00 15.75 13.93
CA GLY A 198 21.75 15.54 15.35
C GLY A 198 20.28 15.45 15.75
N THR A 199 19.32 15.68 14.84
CA THR A 199 17.90 15.38 15.08
C THR A 199 17.74 13.94 15.54
N GLN A 200 17.05 13.76 16.66
CA GLN A 200 16.85 12.45 17.29
C GLN A 200 15.81 11.67 16.50
N VAL A 201 16.02 10.36 16.34
CA VAL A 201 15.10 9.52 15.58
C VAL A 201 14.79 8.25 16.38
N LEU A 202 13.52 7.88 16.47
CA LEU A 202 13.07 6.61 17.01
C LEU A 202 12.19 5.90 15.99
N LEU A 203 12.46 4.62 15.74
CA LEU A 203 11.61 3.75 14.94
C LEU A 203 10.93 2.74 15.86
N ILE A 204 9.59 2.74 15.86
CA ILE A 204 8.72 1.82 16.61
C ILE A 204 7.93 0.92 15.67
#